data_AF-A0A3F2V8T2-F1
#
_entry.id   AF-A0A3F2V8T2-F1
#
_cell.length_a   1.000
_cell.length_b   1.000
_cell.length_c   1.000
_cell.angle_alpha   90.00
_cell.angle_beta   90.00
_cell.angle_gamma   90.00
#
_symmetry.space_group_name_H-M   'P 1'
#
loop_
_entity.id
_entity.type
_entity.pdbx_description
1 polymer ?
#
loop_
_entity_poly.entity_id
_entity_poly.type
_entity_poly.pdbx_seq_one_letter_code
_entity_poly.pdbx_strand_id
1 'polypeptide(L)'
;MGSVQDSRYLGGVNELTIITDIKKGRTPDGVLTYKQMLQRVLDSVQNREERGIPTPIRLIETIHFARWVIWQNGESSKLIFTSNYDGSMWQYLRDFSNTIATDIDRVWSNCEGYPPGGCRDFDSFWAYVVEHQVATSAFYAALPQQTLRRRDSLRRFKTNFDQFVVRYGESGQSDPEGFYKQFQQFVLSNQSYLSE
;
A
#
# COMPACT_ATOMS: atom_id res chain seq x y z
N MET A 1 -12.46 -2.15 -26.45
CA MET A 1 -12.15 -2.18 -25.01
C MET A 1 -10.80 -2.85 -24.85
N GLY A 2 -9.72 -2.07 -24.87
CA GLY A 2 -8.37 -2.61 -24.63
C GLY A 2 -8.33 -3.14 -23.21
N SER A 3 -7.81 -4.35 -23.02
CA SER A 3 -7.57 -4.93 -21.71
C SER A 3 -6.93 -3.88 -20.81
N VAL A 4 -7.53 -3.61 -19.66
CA VAL A 4 -6.86 -2.96 -18.55
C VAL A 4 -5.55 -3.71 -18.38
N GLN A 5 -4.44 -3.09 -18.78
CA GLN A 5 -3.14 -3.69 -18.59
C GLN A 5 -2.84 -3.49 -17.10
N ASP A 6 -3.27 -4.44 -16.28
CA ASP A 6 -2.58 -4.68 -15.02
C ASP A 6 -1.08 -4.69 -15.34
N SER A 7 -0.31 -3.94 -14.56
CA SER A 7 1.13 -3.84 -14.78
C SER A 7 1.80 -5.20 -14.56
N ARG A 8 3.13 -5.23 -14.43
CA ARG A 8 3.78 -6.51 -14.14
C ARG A 8 3.35 -7.02 -12.75
N TYR A 9 3.14 -8.34 -12.65
CA TYR A 9 2.81 -9.01 -11.40
C TYR A 9 3.69 -10.23 -11.19
N LEU A 10 3.94 -10.58 -9.93
CA LEU A 10 4.70 -11.78 -9.56
C LEU A 10 4.16 -12.37 -8.25
N GLY A 11 3.62 -13.59 -8.32
CA GLY A 11 3.18 -14.39 -7.16
C GLY A 11 2.01 -13.84 -6.33
N GLY A 12 1.35 -12.78 -6.80
CA GLY A 12 0.25 -12.10 -6.08
C GLY A 12 0.56 -10.64 -5.74
N VAL A 13 1.82 -10.23 -5.90
CA VAL A 13 2.25 -8.83 -5.78
C VAL A 13 2.21 -8.16 -7.15
N ASN A 14 1.62 -6.98 -7.20
CA ASN A 14 1.55 -6.11 -8.36
C ASN A 14 2.39 -4.86 -8.12
N GLU A 15 2.69 -4.15 -9.21
CA GLU A 15 3.30 -2.84 -9.14
C GLU A 15 2.50 -1.79 -9.93
N LEU A 16 2.68 -0.54 -9.53
CA LEU A 16 2.16 0.62 -10.25
C LEU A 16 3.23 1.69 -10.22
N THR A 17 3.54 2.22 -11.41
CA THR A 17 4.34 3.44 -11.56
C THR A 17 3.53 4.44 -12.36
N ILE A 18 3.29 5.62 -11.80
CA ILE A 18 2.69 6.75 -12.54
C ILE A 18 3.60 7.96 -12.52
N ILE A 19 3.60 8.70 -13.62
CA ILE A 19 4.34 9.95 -13.77
C ILE A 19 3.37 11.04 -14.21
N THR A 20 3.21 12.07 -13.37
CA THR A 20 2.27 13.16 -13.62
C THR A 20 3.00 14.49 -13.62
N ASP A 21 2.67 15.38 -14.55
CA ASP A 21 3.21 16.74 -14.56
C ASP A 21 2.67 17.54 -13.37
N ILE A 22 3.56 18.27 -12.67
CA ILE A 22 3.15 19.16 -11.58
C ILE A 22 2.70 20.48 -12.20
N LYS A 23 1.59 21.02 -11.69
CA LYS A 23 1.03 22.30 -12.14
C LYS A 23 2.07 23.41 -12.07
N LYS A 24 2.11 24.25 -13.10
CA LYS A 24 2.94 25.45 -13.10
C LYS A 24 2.29 26.58 -12.31
N GLY A 25 3.11 27.51 -11.84
CA GLY A 25 2.62 28.72 -11.16
C GLY A 25 2.25 28.49 -9.70
N ARG A 26 1.39 29.39 -9.19
CA ARG A 26 1.00 29.48 -7.78
C ARG A 26 -0.36 28.85 -7.53
N THR A 27 -0.55 28.35 -6.30
CA THR A 27 -1.85 27.92 -5.78
C THR A 27 -2.84 29.09 -5.77
N PRO A 28 -4.17 28.84 -5.70
CA PRO A 28 -5.17 29.91 -5.75
C PRO A 28 -5.04 30.99 -4.67
N ASP A 29 -4.49 30.66 -3.50
CA ASP A 29 -4.18 31.60 -2.42
C ASP A 29 -2.96 32.49 -2.72
N GLY A 30 -2.22 32.19 -3.79
CA GLY A 30 -1.07 32.92 -4.26
C GLY A 30 0.19 32.77 -3.40
N VAL A 31 0.18 32.01 -2.29
CA VAL A 31 1.31 31.97 -1.35
C VAL A 31 2.41 31.04 -1.84
N LEU A 32 2.04 29.83 -2.27
CA LEU A 32 2.97 28.79 -2.69
C LEU A 32 2.87 28.51 -4.17
N THR A 33 3.93 27.96 -4.74
CA THR A 33 3.81 27.22 -6.00
C THR A 33 3.17 25.86 -5.76
N TYR A 34 2.51 25.27 -6.76
CA TYR A 34 1.97 23.91 -6.65
C TYR A 34 3.04 22.89 -6.27
N LYS A 35 4.27 23.05 -6.77
CA LYS A 35 5.43 22.25 -6.36
C LYS A 35 5.76 22.39 -4.88
N GLN A 36 5.77 23.61 -4.35
CA GLN A 36 6.02 23.83 -2.91
C GLN A 36 4.89 23.28 -2.04
N MET A 37 3.64 23.41 -2.49
CA MET A 37 2.49 22.83 -1.81
C MET A 37 2.58 21.30 -1.76
N LEU A 38 2.87 20.67 -2.90
CA LEU A 38 3.11 19.23 -2.99
C LEU A 38 4.27 18.79 -2.08
N GLN A 39 5.39 19.51 -2.10
CA GLN A 39 6.53 19.20 -1.22
C GLN A 39 6.11 19.24 0.25
N ARG A 40 5.35 20.26 0.69
CA ARG A 40 4.85 20.33 2.07
C ARG A 40 3.95 19.15 2.45
N VAL A 41 3.09 18.70 1.53
CA VAL A 41 2.24 17.53 1.76
C VAL A 41 3.10 16.28 1.93
N LEU A 42 4.08 16.06 1.05
CA LEU A 42 4.99 14.91 1.13
C LEU A 42 5.89 14.96 2.38
N ASP A 43 6.41 16.13 2.74
CA ASP A 43 7.18 16.34 3.97
C ASP A 43 6.32 16.03 5.20
N SER A 44 5.03 16.37 5.20
CA SER A 44 4.13 16.03 6.29
C SER A 44 3.96 14.52 6.46
N VAL A 45 3.88 13.77 5.35
CA VAL A 45 3.81 12.30 5.38
C VAL A 45 5.12 11.74 5.96
N GLN A 46 6.27 12.15 5.41
CA GLN A 46 7.58 11.67 5.86
C GLN A 46 7.84 11.96 7.35
N ASN A 47 7.59 13.20 7.79
CA ASN A 47 7.78 13.60 9.18
C ASN A 47 6.87 12.83 10.17
N ARG A 48 5.65 12.44 9.74
CA ARG A 48 4.77 11.61 10.57
C ARG A 48 5.30 10.20 10.71
N GLU A 49 5.75 9.59 9.61
CA GLU A 49 6.35 8.26 9.61
C GLU A 49 7.62 8.19 10.47
N GLU A 50 8.50 9.20 10.39
CA GLU A 50 9.71 9.29 11.23
C GLU A 50 9.40 9.39 12.74
N ARG A 51 8.26 9.97 13.10
CA ARG A 51 7.79 10.09 14.48
C ARG A 51 6.94 8.91 14.93
N GLY A 52 6.74 7.90 14.08
CA GLY A 52 5.84 6.77 14.35
C GLY A 52 4.37 7.17 14.45
N ILE A 53 3.99 8.34 13.96
CA ILE A 53 2.60 8.80 13.92
C ILE A 53 1.94 8.16 12.70
N PRO A 54 0.88 7.35 12.86
CA PRO A 54 0.25 6.67 11.73
C PRO A 54 -0.18 7.66 10.65
N THR A 55 0.12 7.38 9.39
CA THR A 55 -0.39 8.12 8.22
C THR A 55 -1.59 7.40 7.60
N PRO A 56 -2.50 8.11 6.91
CA PRO A 56 -3.68 7.51 6.31
C PRO A 56 -3.37 6.36 5.35
N ILE A 57 -2.24 6.40 4.63
CA ILE A 57 -1.87 5.33 3.70
C ILE A 57 -1.68 3.96 4.38
N ARG A 58 -1.39 3.92 5.69
CA ARG A 58 -1.32 2.67 6.46
C ARG A 58 -2.66 1.94 6.57
N LEU A 59 -3.78 2.62 6.29
CA LEU A 59 -5.11 2.00 6.24
C LEU A 59 -5.29 1.09 5.03
N ILE A 60 -4.40 1.19 4.03
CA ILE A 60 -4.40 0.34 2.85
C ILE A 60 -3.45 -0.83 3.12
N GLU A 61 -3.98 -1.85 3.79
CA GLU A 61 -3.22 -3.00 4.30
C GLU A 61 -2.62 -3.90 3.21
N THR A 62 -2.88 -3.60 1.93
CA THR A 62 -2.31 -4.31 0.78
C THR A 62 -1.00 -3.69 0.29
N ILE A 63 -0.59 -2.50 0.77
CA ILE A 63 0.63 -1.82 0.31
C ILE A 63 1.88 -2.36 0.98
N HIS A 64 2.74 -3.03 0.21
CA HIS A 64 4.10 -3.37 0.64
C HIS A 64 5.03 -2.16 0.64
N PHE A 65 4.87 -1.30 -0.35
CA PHE A 65 5.76 -0.16 -0.58
C PHE A 65 5.04 0.95 -1.34
N ALA A 66 5.31 2.20 -0.98
CA ALA A 66 4.85 3.38 -1.69
C ALA A 66 5.95 4.46 -1.61
N ARG A 67 6.23 5.12 -2.73
CA ARG A 67 7.24 6.18 -2.81
C ARG A 67 6.80 7.26 -3.78
N TRP A 68 6.98 8.50 -3.35
CA TRP A 68 6.78 9.70 -4.16
C TRP A 68 8.12 10.38 -4.38
N VAL A 69 8.35 10.84 -5.60
CA VAL A 69 9.55 11.59 -5.98
C VAL A 69 9.10 12.80 -6.78
N ILE A 70 9.48 13.99 -6.33
CA ILE A 70 9.42 15.19 -7.16
C ILE A 70 10.70 15.21 -8.00
N TRP A 71 10.58 14.88 -9.27
CA TRP A 71 11.69 14.94 -10.22
C TRP A 71 11.66 16.26 -10.99
N GLN A 72 12.81 16.92 -11.12
CA GLN A 72 12.95 18.17 -11.85
C GLN A 72 13.67 17.90 -13.17
N ASN A 73 13.08 18.39 -14.26
CA ASN A 73 13.66 18.33 -15.58
C ASN A 73 13.61 19.73 -16.21
N GLY A 74 14.70 20.49 -16.02
CA GLY A 74 14.75 21.91 -16.36
C GLY A 74 13.67 22.71 -15.63
N GLU A 75 12.85 23.44 -16.37
CA GLU A 75 11.73 24.24 -15.83
C GLU A 75 10.47 23.42 -15.52
N SER A 76 10.43 22.16 -15.95
CA SER A 76 9.32 21.25 -15.67
C SER A 76 9.59 20.43 -14.41
N SER A 77 8.55 20.15 -13.62
CA SER A 77 8.63 19.26 -12.47
C SER A 77 7.57 18.18 -12.61
N LYS A 78 7.94 16.94 -12.32
CA LYS A 78 7.07 15.76 -12.39
C LYS A 78 6.96 15.12 -11.02
N LEU A 79 5.79 14.60 -10.70
CA LEU A 79 5.59 13.70 -9.58
C LEU A 79 5.65 12.27 -10.10
N ILE A 80 6.57 11.49 -9.57
CA ILE A 80 6.68 10.05 -9.80
C ILE A 80 6.15 9.35 -8.57
N PHE A 81 5.14 8.51 -8.73
CA PHE A 81 4.65 7.62 -7.68
C PHE A 81 4.89 6.17 -8.08
N THR A 82 5.48 5.40 -7.17
CA THR A 82 5.71 3.97 -7.33
C THR A 82 5.15 3.22 -6.14
N SER A 83 4.35 2.18 -6.36
CA SER A 83 3.86 1.32 -5.30
C SER A 83 3.92 -0.17 -5.66
N ASN A 84 4.11 -1.01 -4.64
CA ASN A 84 3.95 -2.45 -4.73
C ASN A 84 2.87 -2.87 -3.74
N TYR A 85 1.92 -3.70 -4.20
CA TYR A 85 0.72 -4.02 -3.44
C TYR A 85 0.19 -5.41 -3.76
N ASP A 86 -0.65 -5.94 -2.88
CA ASP A 86 -1.39 -7.18 -3.09
C ASP A 86 -2.68 -6.95 -3.87
N GLY A 87 -3.06 -7.93 -4.70
CA GLY A 87 -4.32 -7.89 -5.45
C GLY A 87 -4.26 -7.02 -6.71
N SER A 88 -5.42 -6.81 -7.36
CA SER A 88 -5.49 -6.10 -8.64
C SER A 88 -5.33 -4.59 -8.48
N MET A 89 -4.88 -3.92 -9.55
CA MET A 89 -4.79 -2.46 -9.59
C MET A 89 -6.14 -1.80 -9.34
N TRP A 90 -7.21 -2.40 -9.87
CA TRP A 90 -8.58 -1.91 -9.68
C TRP A 90 -8.98 -1.89 -8.20
N GLN A 91 -8.81 -3.00 -7.49
CA GLN A 91 -9.16 -3.07 -6.06
C GLN A 91 -8.29 -2.11 -5.25
N TYR A 92 -6.99 -2.08 -5.55
CA TYR A 92 -6.03 -1.20 -4.91
C TYR A 92 -6.40 0.29 -5.02
N LEU A 93 -6.72 0.77 -6.22
CA LEU A 93 -7.16 2.16 -6.43
C LEU A 93 -8.57 2.40 -5.87
N ARG A 94 -9.43 1.37 -5.86
CA ARG A 94 -10.76 1.49 -5.25
C ARG A 94 -10.65 1.69 -3.74
N ASP A 95 -9.70 1.03 -3.08
CA ASP A 95 -9.43 1.20 -1.66
C ASP A 95 -8.97 2.63 -1.35
N PHE A 96 -8.23 3.28 -2.26
CA PHE A 96 -7.90 4.69 -2.16
C PHE A 96 -9.14 5.58 -2.13
N SER A 97 -10.03 5.41 -3.11
CA SER A 97 -11.27 6.17 -3.22
C SER A 97 -12.18 6.00 -2.00
N ASN A 98 -12.22 4.78 -1.43
CA ASN A 98 -13.07 4.47 -0.29
C ASN A 98 -12.48 4.94 1.05
N THR A 99 -11.16 4.86 1.21
CA THR A 99 -10.53 4.95 2.55
C THR A 99 -9.73 6.23 2.75
N ILE A 100 -9.01 6.70 1.72
CA ILE A 100 -8.02 7.78 1.84
C ILE A 100 -8.13 8.86 0.76
N ALA A 101 -9.30 9.00 0.13
CA ALA A 101 -9.48 9.88 -1.03
C ALA A 101 -8.99 11.31 -0.78
N THR A 102 -9.30 11.89 0.37
CA THR A 102 -8.87 13.25 0.75
C THR A 102 -7.35 13.38 0.79
N ASP A 103 -6.63 12.35 1.18
CA ASP A 103 -5.17 12.38 1.26
C ASP A 103 -4.52 12.19 -0.12
N ILE A 104 -5.13 11.40 -0.99
CA ILE A 104 -4.76 11.32 -2.42
C ILE A 104 -5.01 12.68 -3.09
N ASP A 105 -6.15 13.32 -2.83
CA ASP A 105 -6.48 14.62 -3.39
C ASP A 105 -5.45 15.68 -3.00
N ARG A 106 -5.00 15.69 -1.74
CA ARG A 106 -3.95 16.63 -1.26
C ARG A 106 -2.64 16.52 -2.05
N VAL A 107 -2.32 15.34 -2.56
CA VAL A 107 -1.13 15.12 -3.38
C VAL A 107 -1.40 15.52 -4.82
N TRP A 108 -2.36 14.86 -5.47
CA TRP A 108 -2.53 14.96 -6.92
C TRP A 108 -3.33 16.17 -7.38
N SER A 109 -4.02 16.92 -6.52
CA SER A 109 -4.60 18.22 -6.90
C SER A 109 -3.55 19.24 -7.36
N ASN A 110 -2.27 19.00 -7.04
CA ASN A 110 -1.12 19.77 -7.48
C ASN A 110 -0.60 19.34 -8.86
N CYS A 111 -1.17 18.31 -9.48
CA CYS A 111 -0.75 17.76 -10.77
C CYS A 111 -1.74 18.12 -11.89
N GLU A 112 -1.21 18.32 -13.10
CA GLU A 112 -1.97 18.65 -14.29
C GLU A 112 -2.97 17.54 -14.62
N GLY A 113 -4.18 17.91 -15.06
CA GLY A 113 -5.21 16.93 -15.48
C GLY A 113 -5.90 16.15 -14.35
N TYR A 114 -5.53 16.33 -13.08
CA TYR A 114 -6.20 15.64 -11.97
C TYR A 114 -7.70 15.97 -11.93
N PRO A 115 -8.59 14.97 -11.83
CA PRO A 115 -10.03 15.18 -12.00
C PRO A 115 -10.62 16.10 -10.94
N PRO A 116 -11.58 16.99 -11.30
CA PRO A 116 -12.22 17.90 -10.35
C PRO A 116 -13.05 17.17 -9.30
N GLY A 117 -13.57 15.98 -9.61
CA GLY A 117 -14.25 15.08 -8.65
C GLY A 117 -13.30 14.41 -7.66
N GLY A 118 -11.98 14.56 -7.86
CA GLY A 118 -10.94 13.97 -7.02
C GLY A 118 -10.96 12.45 -7.03
N CYS A 119 -10.31 11.86 -6.03
CA CYS A 119 -10.15 10.43 -5.89
C CYS A 119 -11.48 9.72 -5.59
N ARG A 120 -12.48 10.41 -5.01
CA ARG A 120 -13.80 9.82 -4.75
C ARG A 120 -14.60 9.54 -6.02
N ASP A 121 -14.39 10.32 -7.07
CA ASP A 121 -14.89 10.02 -8.40
C ASP A 121 -14.00 8.95 -9.04
N PHE A 122 -14.24 7.70 -8.65
CA PHE A 122 -13.36 6.59 -8.98
C PHE A 122 -13.17 6.38 -10.48
N ASP A 123 -14.19 6.60 -11.31
CA ASP A 123 -14.07 6.37 -12.76
C ASP A 123 -13.13 7.40 -13.41
N SER A 124 -13.27 8.68 -13.03
CA SER A 124 -12.36 9.73 -13.46
C SER A 124 -10.94 9.55 -12.90
N PHE A 125 -10.83 9.15 -11.63
CA PHE A 125 -9.54 8.88 -11.00
C PHE A 125 -8.84 7.67 -11.64
N TRP A 126 -9.57 6.60 -11.91
CA TRP A 126 -9.08 5.42 -12.62
C TRP A 126 -8.56 5.79 -14.01
N ALA A 127 -9.34 6.54 -14.79
CA ALA A 127 -8.92 7.00 -16.11
C ALA A 127 -7.63 7.84 -16.03
N TYR A 128 -7.56 8.76 -15.07
CA TYR A 128 -6.37 9.58 -14.81
C TYR A 128 -5.14 8.72 -14.49
N VAL A 129 -5.28 7.71 -13.61
CA VAL A 129 -4.14 6.84 -13.25
C VAL A 129 -3.69 5.99 -14.44
N VAL A 130 -4.63 5.43 -15.22
CA VAL A 130 -4.31 4.65 -16.42
C VAL A 130 -3.59 5.49 -17.48
N GLU A 131 -4.04 6.73 -17.70
CA GLU A 131 -3.41 7.66 -18.64
C GLU A 131 -1.95 7.99 -18.28
N HIS A 132 -1.66 8.09 -16.98
CA HIS A 132 -0.34 8.48 -16.48
C HIS A 132 0.54 7.28 -16.06
N GLN A 133 0.05 6.05 -16.22
CA GLN A 133 0.81 4.85 -15.91
C GLN A 133 1.93 4.64 -16.92
N VAL A 134 3.11 4.31 -16.40
CA VAL A 134 4.26 3.95 -17.22
C VAL A 134 4.44 2.45 -17.22
N ALA A 135 4.66 1.88 -18.41
CA ALA A 135 4.91 0.45 -18.56
C ALA A 135 6.23 0.03 -17.90
N THR A 136 6.14 -0.86 -16.91
CA THR A 136 7.31 -1.39 -16.22
C THR A 136 8.06 -2.38 -17.11
N SER A 137 9.37 -2.14 -17.28
CA SER A 137 10.23 -2.99 -18.13
C SER A 137 10.62 -4.30 -17.46
N ALA A 138 10.84 -4.30 -16.15
CA ALA A 138 11.10 -5.50 -15.35
C ALA A 138 10.60 -5.28 -13.92
N PHE A 139 10.04 -6.33 -13.31
CA PHE A 139 9.58 -6.31 -11.93
C PHE A 139 10.16 -7.51 -11.19
N TYR A 140 10.77 -7.24 -10.04
CA TYR A 140 11.29 -8.25 -9.13
C TYR A 140 10.63 -8.07 -7.77
N ALA A 141 10.05 -9.14 -7.24
CA ALA A 141 9.56 -9.20 -5.87
C ALA A 141 10.35 -10.28 -5.13
N ALA A 142 11.02 -9.91 -4.03
CA ALA A 142 11.83 -10.82 -3.23
C ALA A 142 10.98 -11.89 -2.52
N LEU A 143 9.72 -11.57 -2.22
CA LEU A 143 8.76 -12.44 -1.54
C LEU A 143 7.44 -12.48 -2.34
N PRO A 144 7.45 -13.00 -3.58
CA PRO A 144 6.34 -12.82 -4.50
C PRO A 144 5.07 -13.54 -4.03
N GLN A 145 5.19 -14.62 -3.26
CA GLN A 145 4.03 -15.37 -2.74
C GLN A 145 3.59 -14.92 -1.34
N GLN A 146 4.17 -13.86 -0.76
CA GLN A 146 3.84 -13.42 0.61
C GLN A 146 3.12 -12.08 0.61
N THR A 147 1.79 -12.13 0.57
CA THR A 147 0.93 -10.97 0.84
C THR A 147 1.16 -10.43 2.24
N LEU A 148 0.87 -9.15 2.49
CA LEU A 148 0.96 -8.58 3.84
C LEU A 148 0.04 -9.30 4.82
N ARG A 149 -1.18 -9.63 4.39
CA ARG A 149 -2.11 -10.48 5.16
C ARG A 149 -1.49 -11.82 5.54
N ARG A 150 -0.80 -12.49 4.60
CA ARG A 150 -0.11 -13.75 4.87
C ARG A 150 1.03 -13.57 5.87
N ARG A 151 1.82 -12.50 5.74
CA ARG A 151 2.91 -12.18 6.68
C ARG A 151 2.40 -11.93 8.08
N ASP A 152 1.30 -11.20 8.22
CA ASP A 152 0.67 -10.94 9.51
C ASP A 152 0.08 -12.21 10.13
N SER A 153 -0.57 -13.05 9.32
CA SER A 153 -1.03 -14.36 9.76
C SER A 153 0.11 -15.24 10.26
N LEU A 154 1.22 -15.32 9.52
CA LEU A 154 2.40 -16.10 9.92
C LEU A 154 3.05 -15.54 11.20
N ARG A 155 3.09 -14.21 11.35
CA ARG A 155 3.59 -13.57 12.58
C ARG A 155 2.73 -13.94 13.79
N ARG A 156 1.40 -13.83 13.65
CA ARG A 156 0.45 -14.23 14.71
C ARG A 156 0.58 -15.71 15.07
N PHE A 157 0.63 -16.59 14.05
CA PHE A 157 0.84 -18.02 14.27
C PHE A 157 2.12 -18.29 15.05
N LYS A 158 3.25 -17.67 14.66
CA LYS A 158 4.51 -17.81 15.36
C LYS A 158 4.41 -17.35 16.82
N THR A 159 3.85 -16.16 17.08
CA THR A 159 3.65 -15.66 18.44
C THR A 159 2.84 -16.64 19.29
N ASN A 160 1.75 -17.17 18.74
CA ASN A 160 0.87 -18.10 19.45
C ASN A 160 1.56 -19.46 19.67
N PHE A 161 2.38 -19.91 18.72
CA PHE A 161 3.19 -21.13 18.86
C PHE A 161 4.26 -20.96 19.95
N ASP A 162 4.98 -19.84 19.97
CA ASP A 162 5.98 -19.57 21.00
C ASP A 162 5.33 -19.59 22.40
N GLN A 163 4.15 -18.98 22.56
CA GLN A 163 3.37 -19.02 23.81
C GLN A 163 2.84 -20.42 24.16
N PHE A 164 2.50 -21.24 23.16
CA PHE A 164 2.10 -22.62 23.37
C PHE A 164 3.27 -23.46 23.91
N VAL A 165 4.46 -23.32 23.31
CA VAL A 165 5.67 -24.04 23.73
C VAL A 165 6.09 -23.67 25.15
N VAL A 166 6.05 -22.38 25.53
CA VAL A 166 6.36 -21.95 26.91
C VAL A 166 5.40 -22.58 27.92
N ARG A 167 4.08 -22.48 27.68
CA ARG A 167 3.06 -23.05 28.58
C ARG A 167 3.22 -24.56 28.76
N TYR A 168 3.57 -25.27 27.68
CA TYR A 168 3.76 -26.72 27.75
C TYR A 168 5.12 -27.10 28.37
N GLY A 169 6.19 -26.37 28.05
CA GLY A 169 7.53 -26.61 28.59
C GLY A 169 7.63 -26.37 30.10
N GLU A 170 6.86 -25.41 30.64
CA GLU A 170 6.77 -25.14 32.08
C GLU A 170 5.98 -26.22 32.86
N SER A 171 5.19 -27.05 32.17
CA SER A 171 4.34 -28.06 32.83
C SER A 171 5.12 -29.24 33.44
N GLY A 172 6.38 -29.45 33.02
CA GLY A 172 7.28 -30.46 33.58
C GLY A 172 6.83 -31.92 33.44
N GLN A 173 5.70 -32.19 32.79
CA GLN A 173 5.13 -33.53 32.63
C GLN A 173 5.39 -34.09 31.22
N SER A 174 5.93 -35.31 31.16
CA SER A 174 5.99 -36.09 29.93
C SER A 174 4.62 -36.76 29.69
N ASP A 175 3.69 -36.01 29.10
CA ASP A 175 2.36 -36.49 28.68
C ASP A 175 2.18 -36.33 27.16
N PRO A 176 2.64 -37.30 26.35
CA PRO A 176 2.55 -37.23 24.89
C PRO A 176 1.11 -37.10 24.36
N GLU A 177 0.14 -37.70 25.05
CA GLU A 177 -1.27 -37.70 24.60
C GLU A 177 -1.94 -36.36 24.92
N GLY A 178 -1.69 -35.81 26.11
CA GLY A 178 -2.08 -34.45 26.46
C GLY A 178 -1.44 -33.39 25.57
N PHE A 179 -0.15 -33.53 25.23
CA PHE A 179 0.50 -32.69 24.23
C PHE A 179 -0.24 -32.73 22.91
N TYR A 180 -0.49 -33.94 22.39
CA TYR A 180 -1.12 -34.11 21.08
C TYR A 180 -2.50 -33.45 21.04
N LYS A 181 -3.33 -33.65 22.07
CA LYS A 181 -4.64 -33.01 22.19
C LYS A 181 -4.51 -31.49 22.23
N GLN A 182 -3.63 -30.93 23.06
CA GLN A 182 -3.47 -29.47 23.13
C GLN A 182 -2.90 -28.88 21.83
N PHE A 183 -2.00 -29.61 21.15
CA PHE A 183 -1.45 -29.21 19.86
C PHE A 183 -2.52 -29.22 18.76
N GLN A 184 -3.41 -30.21 18.72
CA GLN A 184 -4.55 -30.22 17.80
C GLN A 184 -5.46 -29.00 18.02
N GLN A 185 -5.82 -28.71 19.28
CA GLN A 185 -6.61 -27.53 19.64
C GLN A 185 -5.89 -26.23 19.24
N PHE A 186 -4.57 -26.15 19.46
CA PHE A 186 -3.75 -25.03 19.03
C PHE A 186 -3.82 -24.85 17.52
N VAL A 187 -3.57 -25.91 16.74
CA VAL A 187 -3.62 -25.86 15.28
C VAL A 187 -4.98 -25.38 14.82
N LEU A 188 -6.08 -25.97 15.30
CA LEU A 188 -7.46 -25.57 14.95
C LEU A 188 -7.74 -24.09 15.24
N SER A 189 -7.31 -23.59 16.40
CA SER A 189 -7.54 -22.20 16.82
C SER A 189 -6.68 -21.17 16.07
N ASN A 190 -5.67 -21.64 15.34
CA ASN A 190 -4.67 -20.79 14.68
C ASN A 190 -4.61 -20.98 13.16
N GLN A 191 -5.54 -21.72 12.57
CA GLN A 191 -5.63 -21.83 11.11
C GLN A 191 -6.16 -20.52 10.53
N SER A 192 -5.44 -19.95 9.56
CA SER A 192 -5.85 -18.74 8.86
C SER A 192 -6.71 -18.97 7.62
N TYR A 193 -6.87 -20.23 7.17
CA TYR A 193 -7.57 -20.58 5.94
C TYR A 193 -9.02 -21.07 6.14
N LEU A 194 -9.56 -21.06 7.36
CA LEU A 194 -10.95 -21.46 7.63
C LEU A 194 -11.90 -20.26 7.77
N SER A 195 -11.40 -19.03 7.60
CA SER A 195 -12.15 -17.79 7.86
C SER A 195 -12.10 -16.78 6.70
N GLU A 196 -11.71 -17.20 5.49
CA GLU A 196 -11.88 -16.43 4.25
C GLU A 196 -12.96 -17.09 3.36
#